data_AF-A0AB40CVQ7-F1
#
_entry.id   AF-A0AB40CVQ7-F1
#
_cell.length_a   1.000
_cell.length_b   1.000
_cell.length_c   1.000
_cell.angle_alpha   90.00
_cell.angle_beta   90.00
_cell.angle_gamma   90.00
#
_symmetry.space_group_name_H-M   'P 1'
#
loop_
_entity.id
_entity.type
_entity.pdbx_description
1 polymer ?
#
loop_
_entity_poly.entity_id
_entity_poly.type
_entity_poly.pdbx_seq_one_letter_code
_entity_poly.pdbx_strand_id
1 'polypeptide(L)'
;MLDTTMFANTNIKTDTIVSTAMSIAATAVFIRTFATDLIPDTLYSYVSTLFTRLSSQITITIDEFDNRLPNHLFRAAETYLGAMASSSARNLRAAKQDDENAINISIDRGEQVVDRFLGFTFTWRLVSRESNKQVVNYRRNHYKEVSTPSEARSFQLSFHKRNKELAVSAYLPHVITQAKTIKDGAKTLKLYTNDDCAWSASNLRHPATFATLAMEPALKKAIVEDLERFVKRKEYYKRVGKAWKRGYLLYGPPGTGKSSLVAAMAEFLKFDVYDLELNGVSSNSGLRTLLAAMENQSILVVEDIDCSMELQRREAADEEKVTLSGMLNLVDGLWSSSAEEKIIVFTTNHKERLDPALLRPGRMDMHIHMGYCTAAGFRILVSNYHGVDEHPLFGKIDQLIGEVEVSPAEVAEELMKSDDVNVALRGLVNLLHVKKNSA
;
A
#
# COMPACT_ATOMS: atom_id res chain seq x y z
N MET A 1 -3.08 27.12 92.46
CA MET A 1 -2.66 28.44 91.96
C MET A 1 -1.98 28.19 90.63
N LEU A 2 -2.61 28.60 89.51
CA LEU A 2 -2.12 28.78 88.12
C LEU A 2 -1.34 27.60 87.50
N ASP A 3 -1.57 27.11 86.27
CA ASP A 3 -2.04 27.71 85.02
C ASP A 3 -2.73 26.69 84.12
N THR A 4 -3.67 27.17 83.29
CA THR A 4 -4.41 26.39 82.29
C THR A 4 -4.16 26.99 80.90
N THR A 5 -3.37 26.33 80.06
CA THR A 5 -3.30 26.51 78.60
C THR A 5 -2.75 25.20 78.03
N MET A 6 -3.25 24.55 76.98
CA MET A 6 -3.37 25.01 75.59
C MET A 6 -4.06 23.84 74.85
N PHE A 7 -5.18 24.05 74.15
CA PHE A 7 -5.56 23.27 72.94
C PHE A 7 -6.78 23.92 72.30
N ALA A 8 -6.56 24.75 71.28
CA ALA A 8 -7.58 25.08 70.28
C ALA A 8 -6.93 25.83 69.10
N ASN A 9 -6.52 25.13 68.05
CA ASN A 9 -6.38 25.74 66.72
C ASN A 9 -6.35 24.71 65.57
N THR A 10 -7.51 24.21 65.16
CA THR A 10 -7.64 23.39 63.92
C THR A 10 -8.95 23.58 63.13
N ASN A 11 -9.89 24.45 63.53
CA ASN A 11 -11.19 24.57 62.83
C ASN A 11 -11.29 25.67 61.75
N ILE A 12 -10.26 26.45 61.49
CA ILE A 12 -10.40 27.64 60.61
C ILE A 12 -10.19 27.32 59.11
N LYS A 13 -9.56 26.21 58.71
CA LYS A 13 -9.27 25.92 57.29
C LYS A 13 -10.30 25.06 56.56
N THR A 14 -11.04 24.19 57.26
CA THR A 14 -12.06 23.33 56.64
C THR A 14 -13.34 24.09 56.34
N ASP A 15 -13.75 25.00 57.22
CA ASP A 15 -14.97 25.81 57.04
C ASP A 15 -14.85 26.78 55.86
N THR A 16 -13.65 27.33 55.59
CA THR A 16 -13.44 28.23 54.45
C THR A 16 -13.47 27.48 53.11
N ILE A 17 -12.91 26.26 53.04
CA ILE A 17 -12.91 25.47 51.79
C ILE A 17 -14.32 24.94 51.50
N VAL A 18 -15.03 24.46 52.51
CA VAL A 18 -16.43 24.00 52.38
C VAL A 18 -17.36 25.18 52.07
N SER A 19 -17.16 26.34 52.70
CA SER A 19 -17.90 27.58 52.39
C SER A 19 -17.67 28.05 50.94
N THR A 20 -16.43 27.98 50.45
CA THR A 20 -16.10 28.39 49.08
C THR A 20 -16.66 27.39 48.06
N ALA A 21 -16.56 26.08 48.33
CA ALA A 21 -17.12 25.04 47.47
C ALA A 21 -18.67 25.08 47.44
N MET A 22 -19.32 25.31 48.58
CA MET A 22 -20.77 25.50 48.66
C MET A 22 -21.21 26.81 48.01
N SER A 23 -20.41 27.88 48.08
CA SER A 23 -20.69 29.14 47.38
C SER A 23 -20.58 28.99 45.87
N ILE A 24 -19.55 28.29 45.37
CA ILE A 24 -19.38 28.00 43.93
C ILE A 24 -20.49 27.07 43.43
N ALA A 25 -20.85 26.03 44.19
CA ALA A 25 -21.93 25.13 43.85
C ALA A 25 -23.30 25.84 43.89
N ALA A 26 -23.56 26.67 44.89
CA ALA A 26 -24.78 27.48 44.99
C ALA A 26 -24.86 28.52 43.86
N THR A 27 -23.75 29.14 43.49
CA THR A 27 -23.69 30.09 42.36
C THR A 27 -23.88 29.36 41.02
N ALA A 28 -23.31 28.16 40.85
CA ALA A 28 -23.51 27.34 39.67
C ALA A 28 -24.94 26.78 39.56
N VAL A 29 -25.55 26.41 40.69
CA VAL A 29 -26.97 26.02 40.74
C VAL A 29 -27.84 27.24 40.45
N PHE A 30 -27.60 28.40 41.07
CA PHE A 30 -28.35 29.63 40.76
C PHE A 30 -28.22 30.05 39.30
N ILE A 31 -27.03 29.98 38.70
CA ILE A 31 -26.82 30.25 37.27
C ILE A 31 -27.55 29.21 36.42
N ARG A 32 -27.54 27.93 36.81
CA ARG A 32 -28.26 26.86 36.10
C ARG A 32 -29.78 27.06 36.20
N THR A 33 -30.31 27.43 37.37
CA THR A 33 -31.73 27.67 37.61
C THR A 33 -32.21 28.94 36.91
N PHE A 34 -31.43 30.03 36.93
CA PHE A 34 -31.71 31.23 36.14
C PHE A 34 -31.58 30.98 34.63
N ALA A 35 -30.61 30.16 34.19
CA ALA A 35 -30.46 29.82 32.78
C ALA A 35 -31.57 28.91 32.27
N THR A 36 -32.20 28.09 33.13
CA THR A 36 -33.36 27.26 32.76
C THR A 36 -34.69 27.98 32.88
N ASP A 37 -34.83 28.93 33.82
CA ASP A 37 -36.13 29.60 34.09
C ASP A 37 -36.29 30.96 33.38
N LEU A 38 -35.22 31.60 32.90
CA LEU A 38 -35.26 32.95 32.29
C LEU A 38 -34.76 33.03 30.84
N ILE A 39 -34.29 31.93 30.25
CA ILE A 39 -33.78 31.93 28.87
C ILE A 39 -34.76 31.11 28.00
N PRO A 40 -35.62 31.78 27.20
CA PRO A 40 -36.42 31.10 26.18
C PRO A 40 -35.54 30.24 25.26
N ASP A 41 -36.03 29.09 24.79
CA ASP A 41 -35.31 28.14 23.90
C ASP A 41 -34.65 28.81 22.68
N THR A 42 -35.12 29.99 22.29
CA THR A 42 -34.58 30.82 21.21
C THR A 42 -33.17 31.36 21.49
N LEU A 43 -32.78 31.54 22.76
CA LEU A 43 -31.49 32.12 23.16
C LEU A 43 -30.38 31.09 23.41
N TYR A 44 -30.69 29.79 23.46
CA TYR A 44 -29.67 28.73 23.57
C TYR A 44 -28.67 28.78 22.39
N SER A 45 -29.17 29.14 21.20
CA SER A 45 -28.37 29.38 19.99
C SER A 45 -27.43 30.59 20.13
N TYR A 46 -27.85 31.64 20.85
CA TYR A 46 -27.07 32.86 21.08
C TYR A 46 -26.00 32.67 22.16
N VAL A 47 -26.33 31.96 23.24
CA VAL A 47 -25.38 31.65 24.31
C VAL A 47 -24.32 30.65 23.81
N SER A 48 -24.72 29.60 23.06
CA SER A 48 -23.76 28.68 22.43
C SER A 48 -22.86 29.37 21.40
N THR A 49 -23.36 30.35 20.64
CA THR A 49 -22.54 31.14 19.71
C THR A 49 -21.59 32.12 20.42
N LEU A 50 -21.92 32.60 21.62
CA LEU A 50 -21.00 33.39 22.46
C LEU A 50 -19.89 32.53 23.08
N PHE A 51 -20.18 31.31 23.53
CA PHE A 51 -19.18 30.37 24.03
C PHE A 51 -18.25 29.82 22.92
N THR A 52 -18.76 29.61 21.70
CA THR A 52 -17.89 29.21 20.56
C THR A 52 -16.94 30.32 20.11
N ARG A 53 -17.30 31.60 20.30
CA ARG A 53 -16.40 32.74 20.02
C ARG A 53 -15.24 32.86 21.01
N LEU A 54 -15.41 32.40 22.25
CA LEU A 54 -14.37 32.36 23.29
C LEU A 54 -13.51 31.10 23.23
N SER A 55 -13.97 30.05 22.54
CA SER A 55 -13.17 28.84 22.32
C SER A 55 -11.92 29.17 21.51
N SER A 56 -10.76 28.83 22.06
CA SER A 56 -9.49 28.82 21.32
C SER A 56 -9.35 27.59 20.43
N GLN A 57 -10.29 26.63 20.52
CA GLN A 57 -10.26 25.34 19.85
C GLN A 57 -11.26 25.31 18.68
N ILE A 58 -10.80 24.77 17.56
CA ILE A 58 -11.60 24.49 16.37
C ILE A 58 -11.66 22.98 16.15
N THR A 59 -12.77 22.50 15.60
CA THR A 59 -12.98 21.08 15.27
C THR A 59 -13.30 20.95 13.79
N ILE A 60 -12.61 20.06 13.09
CA ILE A 60 -12.92 19.61 11.74
C ILE A 60 -13.67 18.28 11.85
N THR A 61 -14.85 18.20 11.22
CA THR A 61 -15.62 16.95 11.13
C THR A 61 -15.31 16.28 9.79
N ILE A 62 -15.01 14.99 9.84
CA ILE A 62 -14.70 14.16 8.67
C ILE A 62 -15.72 13.02 8.70
N ASP A 63 -16.74 13.12 7.86
CA ASP A 63 -17.80 12.12 7.78
C ASP A 63 -17.33 10.88 7.02
N GLU A 64 -17.85 9.70 7.38
CA GLU A 64 -17.53 8.42 6.73
C GLU A 64 -17.92 8.42 5.24
N PHE A 65 -18.98 9.13 4.89
CA PHE A 65 -19.47 9.28 3.53
C PHE A 65 -19.60 10.77 3.17
N ASP A 66 -19.08 11.15 2.01
CA ASP A 66 -19.37 12.43 1.37
C ASP A 66 -20.43 12.20 0.29
N ASN A 67 -21.66 12.69 0.50
CA ASN A 67 -22.76 12.61 -0.46
C ASN A 67 -22.99 11.18 -1.03
N ARG A 68 -22.83 10.15 -0.19
CA ARG A 68 -22.93 8.69 -0.45
C ARG A 68 -21.68 8.00 -1.00
N LEU A 69 -20.62 8.72 -1.31
CA LEU A 69 -19.33 8.12 -1.65
C LEU A 69 -18.49 7.94 -0.37
N PRO A 70 -17.74 6.83 -0.23
CA PRO A 70 -16.83 6.67 0.90
C PRO A 70 -15.80 7.80 0.94
N ASN A 71 -15.62 8.41 2.10
CA ASN A 71 -14.66 9.49 2.27
C ASN A 71 -13.24 8.91 2.41
N HIS A 72 -12.36 9.21 1.45
CA HIS A 72 -10.97 8.75 1.46
C HIS A 72 -10.20 9.26 2.69
N LEU A 73 -10.48 10.48 3.16
CA LEU A 73 -9.83 11.04 4.33
C LEU A 73 -10.28 10.31 5.62
N PHE A 74 -11.55 9.92 5.70
CA PHE A 74 -12.07 9.13 6.81
C PHE A 74 -11.35 7.78 6.90
N ARG A 75 -11.25 7.06 5.77
CA ARG A 75 -10.56 5.77 5.72
C ARG A 75 -9.08 5.89 6.07
N ALA A 76 -8.40 6.93 5.57
CA ALA A 76 -7.02 7.19 5.92
C ALA A 76 -6.85 7.46 7.43
N ALA A 77 -7.73 8.29 8.02
CA ALA A 77 -7.73 8.54 9.45
C ALA A 77 -7.99 7.26 10.26
N GLU A 78 -8.93 6.40 9.85
CA GLU A 78 -9.22 5.12 10.51
C GLU A 78 -7.98 4.21 10.56
N THR A 79 -7.27 4.05 9.43
CA THR A 79 -6.03 3.27 9.36
C THR A 79 -4.90 3.86 10.20
N TYR A 80 -4.65 5.16 10.06
CA TYR A 80 -3.58 5.85 10.79
C TYR A 80 -3.80 5.81 12.30
N LEU A 81 -5.01 6.11 12.73
CA LEU A 81 -5.34 6.17 14.13
C LEU A 81 -5.44 4.79 14.76
N GLY A 82 -5.87 3.75 14.03
CA GLY A 82 -5.83 2.37 14.50
C GLY A 82 -4.40 1.90 14.85
N ALA A 83 -3.44 2.24 13.97
CA ALA A 83 -2.02 1.96 14.23
C ALA A 83 -1.48 2.73 15.44
N MET A 84 -1.82 4.01 15.60
CA MET A 84 -1.41 4.79 16.78
C MET A 84 -2.06 4.31 18.07
N ALA A 85 -3.37 4.03 18.02
CA ALA A 85 -4.17 3.55 19.15
C ALA A 85 -3.61 2.24 19.71
N SER A 86 -3.05 1.37 18.86
CA SER A 86 -2.38 0.13 19.29
C SER A 86 -1.25 0.35 20.30
N SER A 87 -0.69 1.56 20.39
CA SER A 87 0.38 1.92 21.33
C SER A 87 -0.06 2.82 22.51
N SER A 88 -1.22 3.47 22.43
CA SER A 88 -1.60 4.55 23.37
C SER A 88 -3.07 4.59 23.80
N ALA A 89 -3.96 3.80 23.19
CA ALA A 89 -5.39 3.82 23.50
C ALA A 89 -5.72 2.95 24.73
N ARG A 90 -6.79 3.31 25.44
CA ARG A 90 -7.25 2.57 26.63
C ARG A 90 -8.22 1.46 26.25
N ASN A 91 -8.98 1.63 25.18
CA ASN A 91 -9.89 0.65 24.61
C ASN A 91 -9.55 0.45 23.13
N LEU A 92 -9.71 -0.76 22.61
CA LEU A 92 -9.40 -1.07 21.22
C LEU A 92 -10.45 -2.01 20.67
N ARG A 93 -10.86 -1.78 19.43
CA ARG A 93 -11.75 -2.69 18.70
C ARG A 93 -10.94 -3.49 17.68
N ALA A 94 -10.91 -4.81 17.86
CA ALA A 94 -10.28 -5.72 16.91
C ALA A 94 -11.33 -6.34 15.98
N ALA A 95 -11.04 -6.40 14.69
CA ALA A 95 -11.80 -7.12 13.68
C ALA A 95 -10.85 -7.92 12.79
N LYS A 96 -11.25 -9.13 12.42
CA LYS A 96 -10.52 -9.97 11.46
C LYS A 96 -11.44 -10.20 10.26
N GLN A 97 -10.95 -9.92 9.05
CA GLN A 97 -11.63 -10.34 7.83
C GLN A 97 -11.09 -11.71 7.40
N ASP A 98 -11.94 -12.53 6.78
CA ASP A 98 -11.63 -13.94 6.48
C ASP A 98 -10.45 -14.13 5.52
N ASP A 99 -10.10 -13.12 4.72
CA ASP A 99 -9.02 -13.15 3.72
C ASP A 99 -7.72 -12.41 4.12
N GLU A 100 -7.68 -11.78 5.30
CA GLU A 100 -6.50 -11.08 5.81
C GLU A 100 -5.93 -11.76 7.05
N ASN A 101 -4.64 -12.09 7.04
CA ASN A 101 -3.92 -12.58 8.23
C ASN A 101 -3.76 -11.49 9.33
N ALA A 102 -4.09 -10.23 9.02
CA ALA A 102 -3.96 -9.09 9.92
C ALA A 102 -5.24 -8.88 10.74
N ILE A 103 -5.08 -8.76 12.06
CA ILE A 103 -6.13 -8.25 12.95
C ILE A 103 -6.18 -6.74 12.76
N ASN A 104 -7.30 -6.23 12.26
CA ASN A 104 -7.52 -4.80 12.12
C ASN A 104 -7.93 -4.22 13.47
N ILE A 105 -7.10 -3.31 14.00
CA ILE A 105 -7.32 -2.62 15.27
C ILE A 105 -7.83 -1.21 14.95
N SER A 106 -8.98 -0.86 15.51
CA SER A 106 -9.65 0.43 15.33
C SER A 106 -9.99 1.06 16.68
N ILE A 107 -10.19 2.38 16.69
CA ILE A 107 -10.57 3.13 17.89
C ILE A 107 -12.03 2.83 18.27
N ASP A 108 -12.30 2.69 19.56
CA ASP A 108 -13.66 2.51 20.09
C ASP A 108 -14.48 3.82 20.11
N ARG A 109 -15.81 3.72 20.17
CA ARG A 109 -16.70 4.89 20.11
C ARG A 109 -16.45 5.84 21.27
N GLY A 110 -16.31 7.13 20.95
CA GLY A 110 -16.16 8.19 21.95
C GLY A 110 -14.78 8.30 22.57
N GLU A 111 -13.85 7.39 22.27
CA GLU A 111 -12.46 7.43 22.70
C GLU A 111 -11.70 8.56 22.00
N GLN A 112 -10.78 9.18 22.75
CA GLN A 112 -9.95 10.28 22.26
C GLN A 112 -8.52 9.80 22.05
N VAL A 113 -8.00 9.99 20.85
CA VAL A 113 -6.59 9.76 20.53
C VAL A 113 -5.91 11.11 20.38
N VAL A 114 -4.84 11.31 21.15
CA VAL A 114 -4.07 12.56 21.14
C VAL A 114 -2.78 12.31 20.37
N ASP A 115 -2.59 13.06 19.30
CA ASP A 115 -1.42 13.01 18.45
C ASP A 115 -0.63 14.33 18.53
N ARG A 116 0.70 14.24 18.40
CA ARG A 116 1.62 15.38 18.44
C ARG A 116 2.39 15.47 17.15
N PHE A 117 2.12 16.51 16.37
CA PHE A 117 2.80 16.78 15.10
C PHE A 117 3.48 18.14 15.14
N LEU A 118 4.80 18.15 14.90
CA LEU A 118 5.65 19.35 14.96
C LEU A 118 5.50 20.15 16.27
N GLY A 119 5.33 19.45 17.40
CA GLY A 119 5.14 20.06 18.73
C GLY A 119 3.72 20.58 19.00
N PHE A 120 2.81 20.51 18.03
CA PHE A 120 1.41 20.88 18.20
C PHE A 120 0.55 19.64 18.47
N THR A 121 -0.48 19.81 19.29
CA THR A 121 -1.38 18.71 19.70
C THR A 121 -2.66 18.71 18.87
N PHE A 122 -3.02 17.54 18.38
CA PHE A 122 -4.23 17.25 17.61
C PHE A 122 -5.01 16.14 18.31
N THR A 123 -6.29 16.37 18.57
CA THR A 123 -7.13 15.40 19.30
C THR A 123 -8.20 14.85 18.37
N TRP A 124 -8.17 13.54 18.17
CA TRP A 124 -9.12 12.78 17.38
C TRP A 124 -10.18 12.15 18.26
N ARG A 125 -11.42 12.12 17.78
CA ARG A 125 -12.51 11.40 18.43
C ARG A 125 -13.43 10.76 17.40
N LEU A 126 -13.73 9.47 17.55
CA LEU A 126 -14.75 8.79 16.74
C LEU A 126 -16.13 9.04 17.34
N VAL A 127 -17.05 9.57 16.54
CA VAL A 127 -18.43 9.85 16.94
C VAL A 127 -19.39 9.14 15.98
N SER A 128 -20.31 8.35 16.54
CA SER A 128 -21.41 7.73 15.81
C SER A 128 -22.72 8.47 16.12
N ARG A 129 -23.49 8.81 15.08
CA ARG A 129 -24.88 9.26 15.22
C ARG A 129 -25.80 8.16 14.72
N GLU A 130 -26.69 7.70 15.57
CA GLU A 130 -27.78 6.83 15.14
C GLU A 130 -28.77 7.66 14.31
N SER A 131 -28.96 7.30 13.04
CA SER A 131 -30.06 7.86 12.27
C SER A 131 -31.34 7.15 12.67
N ASN A 132 -32.24 7.82 13.41
CA ASN A 132 -33.62 7.38 13.53
C ASN A 132 -34.28 7.51 12.14
N LYS A 133 -34.19 6.46 11.31
CA LYS A 133 -35.07 6.36 10.15
C LYS A 133 -36.49 6.17 10.67
N GLN A 134 -37.38 7.12 10.40
CA GLN A 134 -38.81 6.90 10.61
C GLN A 134 -39.23 5.66 9.80
N VAL A 135 -39.83 4.70 10.48
CA VAL A 135 -40.43 3.51 9.87
C VAL A 135 -41.61 3.97 9.01
N VAL A 136 -41.40 4.14 7.70
CA VAL A 136 -42.51 4.31 6.77
C VAL A 136 -43.02 2.90 6.44
N ASN A 137 -44.10 2.51 7.12
CA ASN A 137 -44.81 1.25 6.87
C ASN A 137 -45.48 1.28 5.49
N TYR A 138 -44.81 0.79 4.45
CA TYR A 138 -45.50 0.38 3.23
C TYR A 138 -46.09 -1.01 3.44
N ARG A 139 -47.42 -1.08 3.61
CA ARG A 139 -48.15 -2.35 3.55
C ARG A 139 -48.30 -2.80 2.09
N ARG A 140 -47.35 -3.57 1.57
CA ARG A 140 -47.63 -4.59 0.55
C ARG A 140 -46.49 -5.62 0.42
N ASN A 141 -46.84 -6.87 0.70
CA ASN A 141 -46.16 -8.13 0.38
C ASN A 141 -44.80 -8.47 1.04
N HIS A 142 -44.89 -9.39 2.00
CA HIS A 142 -43.95 -10.42 2.45
C HIS A 142 -42.49 -10.41 1.95
N TYR A 143 -41.69 -9.43 2.38
CA TYR A 143 -40.31 -9.65 2.81
C TYR A 143 -40.02 -8.71 3.99
N LYS A 144 -39.64 -9.25 5.15
CA LYS A 144 -39.17 -8.46 6.29
C LYS A 144 -37.73 -8.06 5.97
N GLU A 145 -37.54 -6.94 5.28
CA GLU A 145 -36.21 -6.37 5.09
C GLU A 145 -35.77 -5.79 6.43
N VAL A 146 -34.94 -6.53 7.16
CA VAL A 146 -34.26 -6.04 8.37
C VAL A 146 -33.24 -5.02 7.90
N SER A 147 -33.66 -3.76 7.82
CA SER A 147 -32.74 -2.65 7.62
C SER A 147 -31.94 -2.51 8.90
N THR A 148 -30.68 -2.91 8.87
CA THR A 148 -29.72 -2.59 9.94
C THR A 148 -29.69 -1.08 10.15
N PRO A 149 -29.66 -0.58 11.39
CA PRO A 149 -29.51 0.84 11.64
C PRO A 149 -28.21 1.31 10.99
N SER A 150 -28.33 2.25 10.05
CA SER A 150 -27.17 2.90 9.45
C SER A 150 -26.66 3.91 10.47
N GLU A 151 -25.69 3.50 11.27
CA GLU A 151 -24.94 4.42 12.11
C GLU A 151 -24.06 5.28 11.22
N ALA A 152 -24.25 6.60 11.26
CA ALA A 152 -23.36 7.53 10.57
C ALA A 152 -22.13 7.75 11.47
N ARG A 153 -20.96 7.27 11.05
CA ARG A 153 -19.69 7.51 11.75
C ARG A 153 -19.01 8.77 11.22
N SER A 154 -18.35 9.49 12.10
CA SER A 154 -17.56 10.68 11.76
C SER A 154 -16.36 10.79 12.71
N PHE A 155 -15.23 11.24 12.19
CA PHE A 155 -14.10 11.65 13.02
C PHE A 155 -14.17 13.15 13.30
N GLN A 156 -13.95 13.52 14.55
CA GLN A 156 -13.78 14.90 14.97
C GLN A 156 -12.31 15.15 15.30
N LEU A 157 -11.67 16.01 14.52
CA LEU A 157 -10.31 16.46 14.73
C LEU A 157 -10.33 17.84 15.38
N SER A 158 -9.90 17.93 16.65
CA SER A 158 -9.93 19.17 17.44
C SER A 158 -8.53 19.68 17.76
N PHE A 159 -8.28 20.98 17.58
CA PHE A 159 -6.97 21.61 17.80
C PHE A 159 -7.11 23.13 18.00
N HIS A 160 -6.02 23.79 18.40
CA HIS A 160 -6.03 25.24 18.62
C HIS A 160 -6.20 26.02 17.30
N LYS A 161 -7.10 27.01 17.27
CA LYS A 161 -7.49 27.78 16.07
C LYS A 161 -6.34 28.41 15.28
N ARG A 162 -5.25 28.79 15.96
CA ARG A 162 -4.02 29.32 15.32
C ARG A 162 -3.34 28.30 14.39
N ASN A 163 -3.59 27.02 14.59
CA ASN A 163 -2.95 25.94 13.85
C ASN A 163 -3.83 25.43 12.70
N LYS A 164 -4.92 26.14 12.35
CA LYS A 164 -5.84 25.72 11.28
C LYS A 164 -5.15 25.53 9.94
N GLU A 165 -4.27 26.45 9.57
CA GLU A 165 -3.53 26.33 8.32
C GLU A 165 -2.60 25.13 8.34
N LEU A 166 -1.80 24.97 9.40
CA LEU A 166 -0.93 23.80 9.61
C LEU A 166 -1.72 22.47 9.59
N ALA A 167 -2.92 22.46 10.17
CA ALA A 167 -3.78 21.29 10.21
C ALA A 167 -4.18 20.83 8.79
N VAL A 168 -4.57 21.78 7.93
CA VAL A 168 -5.08 21.49 6.59
C VAL A 168 -3.95 21.30 5.58
N SER A 169 -2.88 22.10 5.66
CA SER A 169 -1.81 22.11 4.65
C SER A 169 -0.71 21.08 4.91
N ALA A 170 -0.51 20.64 6.15
CA ALA A 170 0.58 19.73 6.52
C ALA A 170 0.10 18.49 7.29
N TYR A 171 -0.72 18.67 8.34
CA TYR A 171 -1.08 17.56 9.23
C TYR A 171 -2.02 16.53 8.57
N LEU A 172 -3.14 16.96 7.99
CA LEU A 172 -4.05 16.04 7.29
C LEU A 172 -3.36 15.33 6.10
N PRO A 173 -2.57 16.01 5.25
CA PRO A 173 -1.74 15.34 4.26
C PRO A 173 -0.77 14.32 4.88
N HIS A 174 -0.12 14.65 5.99
CA HIS A 174 0.75 13.71 6.73
C HIS A 174 -0.02 12.47 7.18
N VAL A 175 -1.22 12.62 7.75
CA VAL A 175 -2.10 11.50 8.14
C VAL A 175 -2.42 10.62 6.93
N ILE A 176 -2.77 11.20 5.79
CA ILE A 176 -3.02 10.45 4.54
C ILE A 176 -1.77 9.68 4.10
N THR A 177 -0.60 10.33 4.11
CA THR A 177 0.67 9.69 3.74
C THR A 177 1.03 8.54 4.68
N GLN A 178 0.92 8.73 6.00
CA GLN A 178 1.21 7.69 6.99
C GLN A 178 0.21 6.52 6.88
N ALA A 179 -1.08 6.81 6.72
CA ALA A 179 -2.10 5.79 6.50
C ALA A 179 -1.78 4.93 5.27
N LYS A 180 -1.34 5.57 4.18
CA LYS A 180 -0.89 4.87 2.98
C LYS A 180 0.32 3.98 3.29
N THR A 181 1.35 4.48 3.98
CA THR A 181 2.51 3.68 4.38
C THR A 181 2.14 2.47 5.25
N ILE A 182 1.21 2.64 6.20
CA ILE A 182 0.71 1.54 7.05
C ILE A 182 -0.01 0.50 6.20
N LYS A 183 -0.91 0.95 5.31
CA LYS A 183 -1.65 0.07 4.41
C LYS A 183 -0.71 -0.68 3.47
N ASP A 184 0.25 0.01 2.88
CA ASP A 184 1.26 -0.56 1.98
C ASP A 184 2.17 -1.56 2.71
N GLY A 185 2.47 -1.33 3.99
CA GLY A 185 3.21 -2.27 4.85
C GLY A 185 2.43 -3.53 5.23
N ALA A 186 1.10 -3.43 5.37
CA ALA A 186 0.22 -4.57 5.65
C ALA A 186 -0.32 -5.26 4.38
N LYS A 187 -0.18 -4.63 3.21
CA LYS A 187 -0.71 -5.13 1.94
C LYS A 187 -0.05 -6.45 1.58
N THR A 188 -0.85 -7.52 1.54
CA THR A 188 -0.46 -8.77 0.89
C THR A 188 -0.73 -8.61 -0.60
N LEU A 189 0.32 -8.67 -1.43
CA LEU A 189 0.17 -8.57 -2.88
C LEU A 189 -0.63 -9.76 -3.42
N LYS A 190 -1.41 -9.49 -4.47
CA LYS A 190 -2.17 -10.51 -5.18
C LYS A 190 -1.49 -10.86 -6.50
N LEU A 191 -1.55 -12.14 -6.85
CA LEU A 191 -1.23 -12.67 -8.16
C LEU A 191 -2.53 -13.09 -8.83
N TYR A 192 -2.82 -12.49 -9.98
CA TYR A 192 -3.97 -12.79 -10.81
C TYR A 192 -3.52 -13.58 -12.03
N THR A 193 -4.11 -14.75 -12.25
CA THR A 193 -3.91 -15.55 -13.47
C THR A 193 -5.24 -15.62 -14.23
N ASN A 194 -5.20 -15.61 -15.57
CA ASN A 194 -6.41 -15.68 -16.37
C ASN A 194 -6.89 -17.11 -16.60
N ASP A 195 -8.18 -17.32 -16.44
CA ASP A 195 -8.91 -18.50 -16.94
C ASP A 195 -9.95 -18.01 -17.96
N ASP A 196 -9.69 -18.29 -19.24
CA ASP A 196 -10.40 -17.76 -20.41
C ASP A 196 -10.58 -16.23 -20.36
N CYS A 197 -11.73 -15.75 -19.89
CA CYS A 197 -12.09 -14.32 -19.86
C CYS A 197 -12.12 -13.70 -18.45
N ALA A 198 -11.68 -14.41 -17.41
CA ALA A 198 -11.73 -13.94 -16.03
C ALA A 198 -10.39 -14.04 -15.29
N TRP A 199 -10.18 -13.16 -14.31
CA TRP A 199 -9.03 -13.20 -13.42
C TRP A 199 -9.33 -14.02 -12.16
N SER A 200 -8.43 -14.95 -11.84
CA SER A 200 -8.44 -15.68 -10.58
C SER A 200 -7.33 -15.15 -9.67
N ALA A 201 -7.67 -14.79 -8.43
CA ALA A 201 -6.75 -14.13 -7.51
C ALA A 201 -6.16 -15.12 -6.50
N SER A 202 -4.86 -15.02 -6.26
CA SER A 202 -4.13 -15.73 -5.21
C SER A 202 -3.18 -14.78 -4.49
N ASN A 203 -2.64 -15.17 -3.33
CA ASN A 203 -1.65 -14.35 -2.63
C ASN A 203 -0.27 -14.50 -3.28
N LEU A 204 0.34 -13.41 -3.74
CA LEU A 204 1.70 -13.39 -4.23
C LEU A 204 2.69 -13.41 -3.05
N ARG A 205 3.27 -14.58 -2.78
CA ARG A 205 4.28 -14.78 -1.74
C ARG A 205 5.63 -15.11 -2.38
N HIS A 206 6.21 -14.14 -3.06
CA HIS A 206 7.53 -14.30 -3.67
C HIS A 206 8.60 -13.60 -2.81
N PRO A 207 9.69 -14.28 -2.42
CA PRO A 207 10.69 -13.70 -1.50
C PRO A 207 11.64 -12.70 -2.18
N ALA A 208 11.68 -12.64 -3.52
CA ALA A 208 12.60 -11.74 -4.21
C ALA A 208 12.26 -10.27 -4.02
N THR A 209 13.27 -9.53 -3.60
CA THR A 209 13.33 -8.08 -3.51
C THR A 209 14.51 -7.56 -4.34
N PHE A 210 14.59 -6.24 -4.56
CA PHE A 210 15.78 -5.64 -5.17
C PHE A 210 17.05 -5.87 -4.34
N ALA A 211 16.95 -6.09 -3.03
CA ALA A 211 18.09 -6.41 -2.19
C ALA A 211 18.63 -7.82 -2.48
N THR A 212 17.73 -8.81 -2.56
CA THR A 212 18.09 -10.21 -2.80
C THR A 212 18.44 -10.52 -4.26
N LEU A 213 18.01 -9.70 -5.22
CA LEU A 213 18.20 -9.97 -6.64
C LEU A 213 19.67 -9.79 -7.06
N ALA A 214 20.26 -10.87 -7.59
CA ALA A 214 21.62 -10.93 -8.09
C ALA A 214 21.74 -10.23 -9.44
N MET A 215 22.16 -8.96 -9.42
CA MET A 215 22.34 -8.15 -10.62
C MET A 215 23.31 -7.00 -10.38
N GLU A 216 23.79 -6.40 -11.47
CA GLU A 216 24.68 -5.24 -11.42
C GLU A 216 24.07 -4.05 -10.66
N PRO A 217 24.79 -3.43 -9.70
CA PRO A 217 24.28 -2.31 -8.90
C PRO A 217 23.83 -1.11 -9.74
N ALA A 218 24.54 -0.82 -10.84
CA ALA A 218 24.19 0.29 -11.73
C ALA A 218 22.85 0.04 -12.45
N LEU A 219 22.63 -1.18 -12.94
CA LEU A 219 21.38 -1.56 -13.59
C LEU A 219 20.22 -1.57 -12.59
N LYS A 220 20.45 -2.13 -11.40
CA LYS A 220 19.49 -2.11 -10.27
C LYS A 220 19.03 -0.69 -9.95
N LYS A 221 19.98 0.23 -9.80
CA LYS A 221 19.70 1.65 -9.53
C LYS A 221 18.89 2.29 -10.66
N ALA A 222 19.25 2.05 -11.92
CA ALA A 222 18.54 2.61 -13.06
C ALA A 222 17.07 2.15 -13.12
N ILE A 223 16.78 0.89 -12.80
CA ILE A 223 15.42 0.35 -12.77
C ILE A 223 14.62 1.01 -11.64
N VAL A 224 15.18 1.04 -10.43
CA VAL A 224 14.53 1.66 -9.26
C VAL A 224 14.20 3.13 -9.53
N GLU A 225 15.15 3.89 -10.08
CA GLU A 225 14.93 5.30 -10.44
C GLU A 225 13.83 5.49 -11.50
N ASP A 226 13.71 4.58 -12.48
CA ASP A 226 12.66 4.66 -13.49
C ASP A 226 11.28 4.32 -12.92
N LEU A 227 11.20 3.33 -12.02
CA LEU A 227 9.97 2.97 -11.30
C LEU A 227 9.48 4.11 -10.41
N GLU A 228 10.37 4.69 -9.61
CA GLU A 228 10.02 5.86 -8.79
C GLU A 228 9.56 7.05 -9.65
N ARG A 229 10.27 7.27 -10.76
CA ARG A 229 9.94 8.33 -11.71
C ARG A 229 8.55 8.10 -12.31
N PHE A 230 8.18 6.86 -12.63
CA PHE A 230 6.86 6.52 -13.15
C PHE A 230 5.75 6.86 -12.16
N VAL A 231 5.88 6.42 -10.90
CA VAL A 231 4.88 6.64 -9.83
C VAL A 231 4.71 8.13 -9.51
N LYS A 232 5.82 8.90 -9.51
CA LYS A 232 5.79 10.35 -9.19
C LYS A 232 5.22 11.22 -10.31
N ARG A 233 4.87 10.68 -11.48
CA ARG A 233 4.59 11.46 -12.71
C ARG A 233 3.13 11.44 -13.18
N LYS A 234 2.16 11.10 -12.33
CA LYS A 234 0.72 11.13 -12.68
C LYS A 234 0.32 12.41 -13.43
N GLU A 235 0.60 13.56 -12.84
CA GLU A 235 0.23 14.87 -13.38
C GLU A 235 0.96 15.20 -14.68
N TYR A 236 2.18 14.69 -14.85
CA TYR A 236 2.93 14.84 -16.09
C TYR A 236 2.22 14.11 -17.23
N TYR A 237 1.86 12.83 -17.04
CA TYR A 237 1.14 12.03 -18.04
C TYR A 237 -0.20 12.68 -18.42
N LYS A 238 -0.96 13.13 -17.42
CA LYS A 238 -2.22 13.87 -17.62
C LYS A 238 -2.01 15.15 -18.43
N ARG A 239 -1.00 15.96 -18.10
CA ARG A 239 -0.71 17.23 -18.78
C ARG A 239 -0.33 17.04 -20.25
N VAL A 240 0.39 15.98 -20.58
CA VAL A 240 0.80 15.70 -21.97
C VAL A 240 -0.22 14.86 -22.75
N GLY A 241 -1.39 14.58 -22.16
CA GLY A 241 -2.45 13.81 -22.80
C GLY A 241 -2.09 12.35 -23.11
N LYS A 242 -1.20 11.74 -22.31
CA LYS A 242 -0.77 10.35 -22.48
C LYS A 242 -1.35 9.46 -21.38
N ALA A 243 -1.73 8.24 -21.75
CA ALA A 243 -2.10 7.21 -20.79
C ALA A 243 -0.95 6.97 -19.80
N TRP A 244 -1.27 6.90 -18.49
CA TRP A 244 -0.29 6.72 -17.44
C TRP A 244 0.13 5.24 -17.34
N LYS A 245 0.94 4.83 -18.31
CA LYS A 245 1.50 3.48 -18.42
C LYS A 245 3.00 3.49 -18.67
N ARG A 246 3.67 2.38 -18.37
CA ARG A 246 5.10 2.16 -18.64
C ARG A 246 5.36 0.73 -19.06
N GLY A 247 6.05 0.55 -20.19
CA GLY A 247 6.41 -0.76 -20.72
C GLY A 247 7.86 -1.15 -20.43
N TYR A 248 8.07 -2.40 -20.01
CA TYR A 248 9.37 -3.02 -19.78
C TYR A 248 9.53 -4.28 -20.63
N LEU A 249 10.72 -4.50 -21.17
CA LEU A 249 11.13 -5.74 -21.81
C LEU A 249 12.31 -6.32 -21.04
N LEU A 250 12.11 -7.47 -20.39
CA LEU A 250 13.14 -8.26 -19.74
C LEU A 250 13.61 -9.34 -20.70
N TYR A 251 14.88 -9.34 -21.08
CA TYR A 251 15.39 -10.31 -22.05
C TYR A 251 16.74 -10.89 -21.64
N GLY A 252 16.98 -12.14 -22.00
CA GLY A 252 18.24 -12.84 -21.75
C GLY A 252 18.04 -14.33 -21.47
N PRO A 253 19.13 -15.09 -21.26
CA PRO A 253 19.09 -16.54 -21.09
C PRO A 253 18.11 -17.02 -20.01
N PRO A 254 17.65 -18.29 -20.05
CA PRO A 254 16.89 -18.88 -18.94
C PRO A 254 17.73 -18.90 -17.65
N GLY A 255 17.07 -18.86 -16.49
CA GLY A 255 17.76 -18.90 -15.19
C GLY A 255 18.45 -17.60 -14.75
N THR A 256 18.19 -16.49 -15.44
CA THR A 256 18.78 -15.16 -15.13
C THR A 256 17.93 -14.27 -14.21
N GLY A 257 16.77 -14.77 -13.76
CA GLY A 257 15.92 -14.07 -12.78
C GLY A 257 14.94 -13.06 -13.37
N LYS A 258 14.50 -13.23 -14.63
CA LYS A 258 13.47 -12.37 -15.28
C LYS A 258 12.19 -12.28 -14.43
N SER A 259 11.57 -13.41 -14.09
CA SER A 259 10.35 -13.44 -13.25
C SER A 259 10.64 -13.00 -11.80
N SER A 260 11.83 -13.28 -11.26
CA SER A 260 12.24 -12.77 -9.94
C SER A 260 12.37 -11.24 -9.90
N LEU A 261 12.77 -10.61 -11.00
CA LEU A 261 12.78 -9.16 -11.13
C LEU A 261 11.36 -8.58 -11.14
N VAL A 262 10.41 -9.23 -11.83
CA VAL A 262 9.00 -8.82 -11.80
C VAL A 262 8.46 -8.83 -10.36
N ALA A 263 8.72 -9.91 -9.62
CA ALA A 263 8.34 -10.00 -8.21
C ALA A 263 8.97 -8.90 -7.36
N ALA A 264 10.26 -8.61 -7.57
CA ALA A 264 10.95 -7.51 -6.88
C ALA A 264 10.37 -6.13 -7.22
N MET A 265 9.94 -5.90 -8.48
CA MET A 265 9.25 -4.68 -8.89
C MET A 265 7.88 -4.55 -8.21
N ALA A 266 7.11 -5.64 -8.16
CA ALA A 266 5.80 -5.69 -7.51
C ALA A 266 5.91 -5.36 -6.02
N GLU A 267 6.87 -5.98 -5.33
CA GLU A 267 7.13 -5.74 -3.90
C GLU A 267 7.61 -4.32 -3.62
N PHE A 268 8.48 -3.77 -4.47
CA PHE A 268 8.95 -2.40 -4.35
C PHE A 268 7.83 -1.36 -4.52
N LEU A 269 6.94 -1.58 -5.50
CA LEU A 269 5.86 -0.66 -5.81
C LEU A 269 4.58 -0.88 -4.99
N LYS A 270 4.48 -2.05 -4.35
CA LYS A 270 3.24 -2.58 -3.75
C LYS A 270 2.10 -2.75 -4.75
N PHE A 271 2.46 -3.14 -5.97
CA PHE A 271 1.52 -3.36 -7.08
C PHE A 271 1.14 -4.83 -7.18
N ASP A 272 -0.14 -5.09 -7.48
CA ASP A 272 -0.60 -6.46 -7.72
C ASP A 272 -0.18 -6.94 -9.11
N VAL A 273 0.09 -8.24 -9.25
CA VAL A 273 0.62 -8.83 -10.47
C VAL A 273 -0.48 -9.55 -11.22
N TYR A 274 -0.60 -9.29 -12.51
CA TYR A 274 -1.51 -9.96 -13.43
C TYR A 274 -0.66 -10.72 -14.44
N ASP A 275 -0.60 -12.03 -14.29
CA ASP A 275 0.12 -12.92 -15.18
C ASP A 275 -0.81 -13.39 -16.30
N LEU A 276 -0.54 -12.89 -17.51
CA LEU A 276 -1.37 -13.12 -18.68
C LEU A 276 -0.80 -14.24 -19.55
N GLU A 277 -1.48 -15.38 -19.51
CA GLU A 277 -1.30 -16.47 -20.45
C GLU A 277 -2.05 -16.19 -21.74
N LEU A 278 -1.35 -15.61 -22.73
CA LEU A 278 -1.93 -15.26 -24.03
C LEU A 278 -2.60 -16.43 -24.75
N ASN A 279 -2.05 -17.64 -24.62
CA ASN A 279 -2.59 -18.85 -25.24
C ASN A 279 -3.89 -19.33 -24.61
N GLY A 280 -4.16 -18.94 -23.36
CA GLY A 280 -5.40 -19.26 -22.65
C GLY A 280 -6.58 -18.35 -23.03
N VAL A 281 -6.36 -17.34 -23.89
CA VAL A 281 -7.41 -16.39 -24.28
C VAL A 281 -7.97 -16.74 -25.65
N SER A 282 -9.25 -17.10 -25.66
CA SER A 282 -9.98 -17.56 -26.85
C SER A 282 -10.26 -16.47 -27.89
N SER A 283 -10.35 -15.19 -27.50
CA SER A 283 -10.74 -14.10 -28.42
C SER A 283 -10.20 -12.73 -28.01
N ASN A 284 -10.10 -11.82 -28.98
CA ASN A 284 -9.74 -10.41 -28.71
C ASN A 284 -10.75 -9.71 -27.78
N SER A 285 -12.02 -10.12 -27.79
CA SER A 285 -13.03 -9.65 -26.83
C SER A 285 -12.71 -10.11 -25.41
N GLY A 286 -12.32 -11.38 -25.22
CA GLY A 286 -11.90 -11.91 -23.93
C GLY A 286 -10.70 -11.15 -23.38
N LEU A 287 -9.69 -10.90 -24.23
CA LEU A 287 -8.54 -10.09 -23.85
C LEU A 287 -8.92 -8.67 -23.43
N ARG A 288 -9.86 -8.02 -24.13
CA ARG A 288 -10.37 -6.69 -23.74
C ARG A 288 -11.03 -6.72 -22.37
N THR A 289 -11.83 -7.74 -22.09
CA THR A 289 -12.49 -7.93 -20.80
C THR A 289 -11.47 -8.09 -19.68
N LEU A 290 -10.44 -8.92 -19.88
CA LEU A 290 -9.34 -9.09 -18.93
C LEU A 290 -8.63 -7.76 -18.65
N LEU A 291 -8.19 -7.06 -19.70
CA LEU A 291 -7.46 -5.79 -19.54
C LEU A 291 -8.31 -4.69 -18.88
N ALA A 292 -9.62 -4.68 -19.12
CA ALA A 292 -10.58 -3.75 -18.51
C ALA A 292 -10.87 -4.09 -17.04
N ALA A 293 -10.82 -5.37 -16.66
CA ALA A 293 -11.04 -5.82 -15.28
C ALA A 293 -9.83 -5.58 -14.36
N MET A 294 -8.64 -5.33 -14.92
CA MET A 294 -7.45 -5.02 -14.14
C MET A 294 -7.57 -3.69 -13.40
N GLU A 295 -7.25 -3.70 -12.11
CA GLU A 295 -7.24 -2.50 -11.26
C GLU A 295 -6.03 -1.58 -11.55
N ASN A 296 -6.08 -0.36 -11.03
CA ASN A 296 -4.93 0.55 -11.04
C ASN A 296 -3.83 0.02 -10.10
N GLN A 297 -2.60 0.53 -10.20
CA GLN A 297 -1.47 0.05 -9.40
C GLN A 297 -1.19 -1.43 -9.62
N SER A 298 -1.16 -1.82 -10.90
CA SER A 298 -0.98 -3.20 -11.34
C SER A 298 0.20 -3.35 -12.29
N ILE A 299 0.81 -4.53 -12.25
CA ILE A 299 1.82 -5.00 -13.19
C ILE A 299 1.19 -6.10 -14.04
N LEU A 300 1.00 -5.85 -15.33
CA LEU A 300 0.67 -6.89 -16.32
C LEU A 300 1.96 -7.57 -16.77
N VAL A 301 2.01 -8.89 -16.67
CA VAL A 301 3.14 -9.71 -17.10
C VAL A 301 2.69 -10.54 -18.29
N VAL A 302 3.51 -10.54 -19.33
CA VAL A 302 3.34 -11.43 -20.49
C VAL A 302 4.65 -12.20 -20.64
N GLU A 303 4.65 -13.43 -20.14
CA GLU A 303 5.82 -14.28 -20.14
C GLU A 303 6.10 -14.92 -21.51
N ASP A 304 7.37 -15.27 -21.74
CA ASP A 304 7.89 -15.98 -22.91
C ASP A 304 7.25 -15.63 -24.27
N ILE A 305 7.28 -14.33 -24.62
CA ILE A 305 6.63 -13.84 -25.84
C ILE A 305 7.23 -14.43 -27.14
N ASP A 306 8.46 -14.93 -27.11
CA ASP A 306 9.08 -15.64 -28.23
C ASP A 306 8.41 -17.00 -28.49
N CYS A 307 8.02 -17.74 -27.45
CA CYS A 307 7.29 -19.00 -27.57
C CYS A 307 5.88 -18.77 -28.15
N SER A 308 5.18 -17.74 -27.66
CA SER A 308 3.85 -17.37 -28.18
C SER A 308 3.88 -17.02 -29.67
N MET A 309 4.93 -16.31 -30.13
CA MET A 309 5.11 -15.98 -31.53
C MET A 309 5.39 -17.22 -32.41
N GLU A 310 6.18 -18.17 -31.91
CA GLU A 310 6.50 -19.38 -32.68
C GLU A 310 5.27 -20.29 -32.83
N LEU A 311 4.44 -20.41 -31.80
CA LEU A 311 3.16 -21.11 -31.87
C LEU A 311 2.22 -20.45 -32.86
N GLN A 312 2.08 -19.12 -32.83
CA GLN A 312 1.27 -18.36 -33.80
C GLN A 312 1.72 -18.56 -35.25
N ARG A 313 3.03 -18.68 -35.52
CA ARG A 313 3.53 -18.97 -36.88
C ARG A 313 3.19 -20.38 -37.35
N ARG A 314 3.15 -21.36 -36.45
CA ARG A 314 2.81 -22.76 -36.77
C ARG A 314 1.30 -22.95 -36.96
N GLU A 315 0.50 -22.18 -36.23
CA GLU A 315 -0.97 -22.26 -36.22
C GLU A 315 -1.65 -21.23 -37.14
N ALA A 316 -0.95 -20.71 -38.14
CA ALA A 316 -1.43 -19.65 -39.05
C ALA A 316 -2.69 -19.99 -39.88
N ALA A 317 -3.36 -21.10 -39.59
CA ALA A 317 -4.63 -21.52 -40.18
C ALA A 317 -5.88 -21.08 -39.36
N ASP A 318 -5.73 -20.70 -38.09
CA ASP A 318 -6.87 -20.24 -37.25
C ASP A 318 -6.88 -18.70 -37.13
N GLU A 319 -7.84 -18.05 -37.80
CA GLU A 319 -7.98 -16.58 -37.82
C GLU A 319 -8.49 -15.97 -36.49
N GLU A 320 -8.94 -16.78 -35.52
CA GLU A 320 -9.59 -16.30 -34.29
C GLU A 320 -8.68 -16.17 -33.06
N LYS A 321 -7.44 -16.68 -33.11
CA LYS A 321 -6.53 -16.64 -31.96
C LYS A 321 -5.94 -15.25 -31.68
N VAL A 322 -5.78 -14.93 -30.40
CA VAL A 322 -5.17 -13.68 -29.93
C VAL A 322 -3.69 -13.64 -30.30
N THR A 323 -3.27 -12.58 -30.98
CA THR A 323 -1.86 -12.35 -31.31
C THR A 323 -1.20 -11.33 -30.38
N LEU A 324 0.12 -11.43 -30.20
CA LEU A 324 0.90 -10.45 -29.42
C LEU A 324 0.74 -9.02 -29.99
N SER A 325 0.71 -8.91 -31.31
CA SER A 325 0.49 -7.64 -32.01
C SER A 325 -0.93 -7.10 -31.78
N GLY A 326 -1.93 -7.99 -31.77
CA GLY A 326 -3.32 -7.68 -31.40
C GLY A 326 -3.42 -7.13 -29.98
N MET A 327 -2.78 -7.78 -29.01
CA MET A 327 -2.75 -7.31 -27.63
C MET A 327 -2.11 -5.92 -27.50
N LEU A 328 -0.96 -5.67 -28.14
CA LEU A 328 -0.33 -4.35 -28.07
C LEU A 328 -1.21 -3.26 -28.68
N ASN A 329 -1.94 -3.55 -29.76
CA ASN A 329 -2.88 -2.61 -30.33
C ASN A 329 -4.05 -2.29 -29.38
N LEU A 330 -4.47 -3.25 -28.55
CA LEU A 330 -5.46 -2.99 -27.50
C LEU A 330 -4.88 -2.13 -26.37
N VAL A 331 -3.66 -2.42 -25.95
CA VAL A 331 -2.90 -1.71 -24.91
C VAL A 331 -2.47 -0.30 -25.33
N ASP A 332 -2.42 0.00 -26.62
CA ASP A 332 -2.14 1.34 -27.15
C ASP A 332 -3.41 2.14 -27.50
N GLY A 333 -4.54 1.46 -27.66
CA GLY A 333 -5.79 2.06 -28.08
C GLY A 333 -6.48 2.90 -27.01
N LEU A 334 -7.72 3.31 -27.30
CA LEU A 334 -8.59 4.06 -26.37
C LEU A 334 -8.99 3.28 -25.10
N TRP A 335 -8.62 2.00 -25.00
CA TRP A 335 -8.83 1.21 -23.78
C TRP A 335 -7.89 1.64 -22.66
N SER A 336 -6.71 2.12 -23.02
CA SER A 336 -5.67 2.58 -22.08
C SER A 336 -6.03 3.90 -21.40
N SER A 337 -7.07 4.60 -21.85
CA SER A 337 -7.58 5.81 -21.19
C SER A 337 -8.51 5.53 -20.02
N SER A 338 -9.06 4.31 -19.89
CA SER A 338 -9.97 3.97 -18.80
C SER A 338 -9.27 3.48 -17.54
N ALA A 339 -8.00 3.06 -17.65
CA ALA A 339 -7.21 2.58 -16.54
C ALA A 339 -5.90 3.38 -16.41
N GLU A 340 -5.61 3.83 -15.19
CA GLU A 340 -4.46 4.69 -14.89
C GLU A 340 -3.43 3.92 -14.04
N GLU A 341 -2.15 4.28 -14.12
CA GLU A 341 -1.08 3.71 -13.27
C GLU A 341 -0.83 2.21 -13.49
N LYS A 342 -0.54 1.82 -14.74
CA LYS A 342 -0.23 0.42 -15.12
C LYS A 342 1.20 0.24 -15.62
N ILE A 343 1.87 -0.80 -15.14
CA ILE A 343 3.15 -1.26 -15.69
C ILE A 343 2.89 -2.52 -16.51
N ILE A 344 3.57 -2.65 -17.65
CA ILE A 344 3.47 -3.84 -18.50
C ILE A 344 4.88 -4.39 -18.67
N VAL A 345 5.09 -5.65 -18.31
CA VAL A 345 6.37 -6.33 -18.39
C VAL A 345 6.27 -7.49 -19.37
N PHE A 346 7.16 -7.49 -20.34
CA PHE A 346 7.34 -8.57 -21.30
C PHE A 346 8.61 -9.33 -20.97
N THR A 347 8.58 -10.65 -21.00
CA THR A 347 9.80 -11.46 -20.86
C THR A 347 10.08 -12.24 -22.13
N THR A 348 11.35 -12.35 -22.53
CA THR A 348 11.77 -13.20 -23.66
C THR A 348 13.17 -13.75 -23.46
N ASN A 349 13.45 -14.92 -24.02
CA ASN A 349 14.83 -15.41 -24.10
C ASN A 349 15.59 -14.85 -25.30
N HIS A 350 14.86 -14.41 -26.34
CA HIS A 350 15.39 -14.10 -27.66
C HIS A 350 14.85 -12.77 -28.21
N LYS A 351 15.45 -11.66 -27.78
CA LYS A 351 15.03 -10.30 -28.20
C LYS A 351 15.11 -10.11 -29.72
N GLU A 352 16.08 -10.73 -30.36
CA GLU A 352 16.33 -10.70 -31.81
C GLU A 352 15.21 -11.32 -32.65
N ARG A 353 14.36 -12.16 -32.04
CA ARG A 353 13.22 -12.79 -32.72
C ARG A 353 11.97 -11.91 -32.73
N LEU A 354 11.96 -10.84 -31.95
CA LEU A 354 10.81 -9.94 -31.83
C LEU A 354 10.69 -9.03 -33.04
N ASP A 355 9.45 -8.77 -33.46
CA ASP A 355 9.17 -7.77 -34.49
C ASP A 355 9.58 -6.37 -33.97
N PRO A 356 10.44 -5.62 -34.69
CA PRO A 356 10.81 -4.26 -34.32
C PRO A 356 9.64 -3.30 -34.10
N ALA A 357 8.46 -3.57 -34.67
CA ALA A 357 7.24 -2.82 -34.44
C ALA A 357 6.71 -2.92 -32.99
N LEU A 358 7.06 -3.98 -32.26
CA LEU A 358 6.71 -4.16 -30.84
C LEU A 358 7.61 -3.29 -29.93
N LEU A 359 8.87 -3.04 -30.35
CA LEU A 359 9.90 -2.31 -29.60
C LEU A 359 9.77 -0.78 -29.71
N ARG A 360 8.67 -0.27 -30.27
CA ARG A 360 8.47 1.17 -30.46
C ARG A 360 8.23 1.88 -29.12
N PRO A 361 8.71 3.12 -28.94
CA PRO A 361 8.41 3.93 -27.74
C PRO A 361 6.90 4.06 -27.51
N GLY A 362 6.46 3.92 -26.25
CA GLY A 362 5.06 3.84 -25.84
C GLY A 362 4.53 2.41 -25.63
N ARG A 363 5.25 1.39 -26.14
CA ARG A 363 4.96 -0.04 -25.93
C ARG A 363 5.93 -0.69 -24.96
N MET A 364 7.19 -0.78 -25.34
CA MET A 364 8.30 -1.35 -24.55
C MET A 364 9.35 -0.25 -24.41
N ASP A 365 9.27 0.53 -23.34
CA ASP A 365 10.09 1.73 -23.22
C ASP A 365 11.46 1.47 -22.60
N MET A 366 11.53 0.55 -21.64
CA MET A 366 12.76 0.19 -20.93
C MET A 366 13.14 -1.25 -21.24
N HIS A 367 14.28 -1.43 -21.91
CA HIS A 367 14.81 -2.74 -22.25
C HIS A 367 15.91 -3.14 -21.26
N ILE A 368 15.73 -4.25 -20.56
CA ILE A 368 16.61 -4.74 -19.50
C ILE A 368 17.18 -6.09 -19.93
N HIS A 369 18.50 -6.13 -20.12
CA HIS A 369 19.21 -7.36 -20.38
C HIS A 369 19.54 -8.08 -19.06
N MET A 370 18.93 -9.25 -18.85
CA MET A 370 19.21 -10.16 -17.75
C MET A 370 20.26 -11.17 -18.21
N GLY A 371 21.53 -10.80 -18.06
CA GLY A 371 22.67 -11.60 -18.50
C GLY A 371 23.10 -12.70 -17.51
N TYR A 372 24.20 -13.36 -17.85
CA TYR A 372 24.87 -14.31 -16.96
C TYR A 372 25.36 -13.65 -15.66
N CYS A 373 25.66 -14.49 -14.67
CA CYS A 373 26.09 -14.06 -13.36
C CYS A 373 27.39 -13.26 -13.46
N THR A 374 27.45 -12.13 -12.77
CA THR A 374 28.66 -11.30 -12.67
C THR A 374 29.29 -11.48 -11.29
N ALA A 375 30.52 -10.99 -11.09
CA ALA A 375 31.13 -10.97 -9.76
C ALA A 375 30.24 -10.24 -8.74
N ALA A 376 29.59 -9.13 -9.12
CA ALA A 376 28.65 -8.43 -8.25
C ALA A 376 27.40 -9.25 -7.96
N GLY A 377 26.83 -9.92 -8.97
CA GLY A 377 25.72 -10.85 -8.80
C GLY A 377 26.07 -12.01 -7.86
N PHE A 378 27.26 -12.61 -8.03
CA PHE A 378 27.78 -13.67 -7.16
C PHE A 378 27.90 -13.21 -5.70
N ARG A 379 28.42 -12.01 -5.44
CA ARG A 379 28.52 -11.45 -4.09
C ARG A 379 27.16 -11.35 -3.39
N ILE A 380 26.12 -10.96 -4.14
CA ILE A 380 24.76 -10.93 -3.61
C ILE A 380 24.26 -12.36 -3.31
N LEU A 381 24.50 -13.32 -4.21
CA LEU A 381 24.08 -14.71 -4.00
C LEU A 381 24.75 -15.31 -2.76
N VAL A 382 26.08 -15.24 -2.65
CA VAL A 382 26.78 -15.83 -1.49
C VAL A 382 26.39 -15.16 -0.17
N SER A 383 26.16 -13.86 -0.15
CA SER A 383 25.65 -13.16 1.03
C SER A 383 24.23 -13.64 1.40
N ASN A 384 23.35 -13.84 0.41
CA ASN A 384 21.99 -14.34 0.66
C ASN A 384 21.94 -15.80 1.15
N TYR A 385 22.72 -16.70 0.54
CA TYR A 385 22.67 -18.14 0.84
C TYR A 385 23.50 -18.51 2.07
N HIS A 386 24.62 -17.82 2.28
CA HIS A 386 25.63 -18.20 3.28
C HIS A 386 25.94 -17.11 4.31
N GLY A 387 25.44 -15.88 4.12
CA GLY A 387 25.67 -14.77 5.06
C GLY A 387 27.12 -14.30 5.12
N VAL A 388 27.90 -14.53 4.05
CA VAL A 388 29.33 -14.22 4.00
C VAL A 388 29.64 -13.16 2.94
N ASP A 389 30.36 -12.12 3.36
CA ASP A 389 30.78 -11.01 2.49
C ASP A 389 32.26 -11.11 2.06
N GLU A 390 33.05 -11.97 2.70
CA GLU A 390 34.46 -12.19 2.37
C GLU A 390 34.86 -13.67 2.49
N HIS A 391 35.58 -14.17 1.49
CA HIS A 391 36.12 -15.54 1.52
C HIS A 391 37.39 -15.65 0.66
N PRO A 392 38.41 -16.46 1.03
CA PRO A 392 39.64 -16.60 0.25
C PRO A 392 39.45 -17.05 -1.22
N LEU A 393 38.37 -17.79 -1.50
CA LEU A 393 38.04 -18.27 -2.85
C LEU A 393 37.39 -17.22 -3.75
N PHE A 394 36.96 -16.07 -3.20
CA PHE A 394 36.21 -15.07 -3.96
C PHE A 394 37.00 -14.51 -5.15
N GLY A 395 38.28 -14.16 -4.97
CA GLY A 395 39.10 -13.68 -6.09
C GLY A 395 39.22 -14.69 -7.23
N LYS A 396 39.32 -15.99 -6.90
CA LYS A 396 39.37 -17.06 -7.90
C LYS A 396 38.02 -17.22 -8.62
N ILE A 397 36.91 -17.16 -7.88
CA ILE A 397 35.56 -17.27 -8.44
C ILE A 397 35.25 -16.08 -9.34
N ASP A 398 35.60 -14.86 -8.92
CA ASP A 398 35.38 -13.64 -9.72
C ASP A 398 36.09 -13.72 -11.07
N GLN A 399 37.34 -14.20 -11.08
CA GLN A 399 38.07 -14.42 -12.33
C GLN A 399 37.37 -15.45 -13.22
N LEU A 400 37.00 -16.61 -12.65
CA LEU A 400 36.36 -17.68 -13.42
C LEU A 400 35.00 -17.27 -13.98
N ILE A 401 34.18 -16.56 -13.19
CA ILE A 401 32.87 -16.03 -13.63
C ILE A 401 33.03 -15.03 -14.78
N GLY A 402 34.12 -14.26 -14.82
CA GLY A 402 34.43 -13.38 -15.94
C GLY A 402 34.80 -14.10 -17.24
N GLU A 403 35.14 -15.39 -17.17
CA GLU A 403 35.62 -16.20 -18.30
C GLU A 403 34.59 -17.21 -18.82
N VAL A 404 33.52 -17.51 -18.06
CA VAL A 404 32.51 -18.51 -18.43
C VAL A 404 31.08 -18.01 -18.30
N GLU A 405 30.21 -18.49 -19.17
CA GLU A 405 28.77 -18.26 -19.07
C GLU A 405 28.14 -19.19 -18.02
N VAL A 406 27.76 -18.59 -16.89
CA VAL A 406 27.06 -19.28 -15.80
C VAL A 406 25.88 -18.41 -15.35
N SER A 407 24.69 -18.99 -15.30
CA SER A 407 23.49 -18.27 -14.88
C SER A 407 23.47 -18.09 -13.35
N PRO A 408 22.82 -17.03 -12.83
CA PRO A 408 22.53 -16.89 -11.41
C PRO A 408 21.85 -18.13 -10.80
N ALA A 409 20.96 -18.79 -11.55
CA ALA A 409 20.32 -20.04 -11.11
C ALA A 409 21.31 -21.19 -10.92
N GLU A 410 22.25 -21.40 -11.84
CA GLU A 410 23.30 -22.43 -11.69
C GLU A 410 24.22 -22.13 -10.50
N VAL A 411 24.59 -20.86 -10.29
CA VAL A 411 25.39 -20.46 -9.12
C VAL A 411 24.61 -20.70 -7.83
N ALA A 412 23.33 -20.32 -7.78
CA ALA A 412 22.46 -20.54 -6.64
C ALA A 412 22.30 -22.04 -6.33
N GLU A 413 22.08 -22.87 -7.35
CA GLU A 413 21.96 -24.32 -7.19
C GLU A 413 23.21 -24.92 -6.54
N GLU A 414 24.40 -24.50 -6.97
CA GLU A 414 25.65 -24.97 -6.39
C GLU A 414 25.83 -24.50 -4.94
N LEU A 415 25.47 -23.25 -4.64
CA LEU A 415 25.51 -22.71 -3.27
C LEU A 415 24.54 -23.43 -2.33
N MET A 416 23.44 -23.99 -2.84
CA MET A 416 22.44 -24.73 -2.07
C MET A 416 22.82 -26.19 -1.77
N LYS A 417 23.86 -26.74 -2.39
CA LYS A 417 24.25 -28.15 -2.21
C LYS A 417 24.82 -28.46 -0.83
N SER A 418 25.28 -27.46 -0.09
CA SER A 418 25.83 -27.62 1.25
C SER A 418 25.64 -26.35 2.06
N ASP A 419 25.34 -26.50 3.35
CA ASP A 419 25.31 -25.39 4.32
C ASP A 419 26.74 -24.95 4.73
N ASP A 420 27.78 -25.74 4.41
CA ASP A 420 29.17 -25.35 4.66
C ASP A 420 29.69 -24.51 3.48
N VAL A 421 29.98 -23.24 3.78
CA VAL A 421 30.51 -22.24 2.84
C VAL A 421 31.74 -22.74 2.07
N ASN A 422 32.67 -23.43 2.74
CA ASN A 422 33.89 -23.91 2.09
C ASN A 422 33.57 -25.02 1.10
N VAL A 423 32.65 -25.92 1.45
CA VAL A 423 32.22 -27.01 0.58
C VAL A 423 31.47 -26.46 -0.64
N ALA A 424 30.50 -25.58 -0.42
CA ALA A 424 29.71 -24.94 -1.47
C ALA A 424 30.60 -24.15 -2.46
N LEU A 425 31.51 -23.31 -1.95
CA LEU A 425 32.38 -22.50 -2.81
C LEU A 425 33.43 -23.34 -3.56
N ARG A 426 33.91 -24.45 -2.99
CA ARG A 426 34.76 -25.40 -3.73
C ARG A 426 33.97 -26.10 -4.83
N GLY A 427 32.72 -26.48 -4.56
CA GLY A 427 31.79 -27.01 -5.56
C GLY A 427 31.61 -26.05 -6.74
N LEU A 428 31.39 -24.76 -6.44
CA LEU A 428 31.29 -23.70 -7.45
C LEU A 428 32.56 -23.54 -8.27
N VAL A 429 33.73 -23.54 -7.64
CA VAL A 429 35.01 -23.50 -8.38
C VAL A 429 35.14 -24.70 -9.33
N ASN A 430 34.71 -25.90 -8.92
CA ASN A 430 34.73 -27.09 -9.77
C ASN A 430 33.76 -26.94 -10.95
N LEU A 431 32.52 -26.50 -10.72
CA LEU A 431 31.53 -26.24 -11.77
C LEU A 431 32.07 -25.27 -12.82
N LEU A 432 32.66 -24.15 -12.38
CA LEU A 432 33.22 -23.13 -13.28
C LEU A 432 34.41 -23.67 -14.07
N HIS A 433 35.28 -24.48 -13.46
CA HIS A 433 36.37 -25.15 -14.18
C HIS A 433 35.86 -26.13 -15.23
N VAL A 434 34.83 -26.92 -14.92
CA VAL A 434 34.22 -27.85 -15.88
C VAL A 434 33.66 -27.08 -17.07
N LYS A 435 32.93 -25.99 -16.83
CA LYS A 435 32.42 -25.11 -17.91
C LYS A 435 33.55 -24.50 -18.73
N LYS A 436 34.60 -23.99 -18.08
CA LYS A 436 35.76 -23.39 -18.77
C LYS A 436 36.46 -24.39 -19.69
N ASN A 437 36.53 -25.66 -19.30
CA ASN A 437 37.16 -26.71 -20.11
C ASN A 437 36.22 -27.26 -21.20
N SER A 438 34.92 -26.96 -21.12
CA SER A 438 33.90 -27.40 -22.08
C SER A 438 33.54 -26.33 -23.12
N ALA A 439 33.95 -25.08 -22.86
CA ALA A 439 33.88 -23.94 -23.78
C ALA A 439 35.14 -23.90 -24.65
#